data_AF-A0AAE9J6D1-F1
#
_entry.id   AF-A0AAE9J6D1-F1
#
_cell.length_a   1.000
_cell.length_b   1.000
_cell.length_c   1.000
_cell.angle_alpha   90.00
_cell.angle_beta   90.00
_cell.angle_gamma   90.00
#
_symmetry.space_group_name_H-M   'P 1'
#
loop_
_entity.id
_entity.type
_entity.pdbx_description
1 polymer ?
#
loop_
_entity_poly.entity_id
_entity_poly.type
_entity_poly.pdbx_seq_one_letter_code
_entity_poly.pdbx_strand_id
1 'polypeptide(L)'
;MKVSNQKLEMYGSAEELLENVKIYRSFPKIHKFFLTDLEPFQTTPTIYRNLNDKPYICKHDLFVILQNLVAKIFKNSDLEFLTIVAYHLKQQAEKLGDSMEFVPLDTNVLKDIQEELRIDMSRRLKAHNHRKLKIEMSQLSYPKIIEIFKKITPIDWDPNRHDRIETLIKHYGRTAKNERARIEELSTLYTATRITVECLQNVIEKHPELFLPDRKTVRLFEDGDEQFVMRSEVLDILRTKGTPEHIFLSTMKLADISGKNIEFIRYPIHRAKHCAVPIPGPSGFYVLAVDSLLETLKMMIFGLKLFQKRGNWDVDRWRIQLMDAMGPMFNTVYKKEEKDPYFFHHEIVNVCRQQFLECFGNTLNLPTADIRSVKPQGFTLEDLKIELTHLGLTDMFPDILYHTGRVYSEIEKNKKGRCLRTCDLYYAIENCQLICIFNRIINLKIFLHNQKGCKRVLGLECEYCDKDEQ
;
A
#
# COMPACT_ATOMS: atom_id res chain seq x y z
N MET A 1 -8.07 -5.05 21.86
CA MET A 1 -7.42 -3.81 22.35
C MET A 1 -6.55 -4.02 23.59
N LYS A 2 -6.95 -4.80 24.62
CA LYS A 2 -6.10 -5.04 25.82
C LYS A 2 -4.75 -5.74 25.53
N VAL A 3 -4.69 -6.63 24.53
CA VAL A 3 -3.46 -7.40 24.17
C VAL A 3 -2.41 -6.53 23.44
N SER A 4 -2.77 -5.35 22.95
CA SER A 4 -1.86 -4.46 22.21
C SER A 4 -1.26 -3.34 23.07
N ASN A 5 -1.27 -3.47 24.40
CA ASN A 5 -0.90 -2.40 25.35
C ASN A 5 -1.62 -1.07 25.03
N GLN A 6 -2.92 -1.12 24.74
CA GLN A 6 -3.76 0.06 24.39
C GLN A 6 -3.35 0.84 23.13
N LYS A 7 -2.26 0.47 22.43
CA LYS A 7 -1.77 1.17 21.23
C LYS A 7 -2.77 1.22 20.06
N LEU A 8 -3.74 0.31 20.02
CA LEU A 8 -4.77 0.29 18.99
C LEU A 8 -5.90 1.31 19.23
N GLU A 9 -5.95 1.98 20.38
CA GLU A 9 -6.93 3.03 20.68
C GLU A 9 -6.80 4.23 19.74
N MET A 10 -5.64 4.43 19.10
CA MET A 10 -5.44 5.46 18.07
C MET A 10 -6.36 5.28 16.84
N TYR A 11 -6.83 4.06 16.58
CA TYR A 11 -7.76 3.77 15.49
C TYR A 11 -9.23 3.99 15.85
N GLY A 12 -9.57 4.04 17.14
CA GLY A 12 -10.94 4.20 17.63
C GLY A 12 -11.58 2.85 17.97
N SER A 13 -12.11 2.14 16.97
CA SER A 13 -12.72 0.81 17.14
C SER A 13 -12.02 -0.29 16.32
N ALA A 14 -12.41 -1.55 16.54
CA ALA A 14 -11.91 -2.68 15.76
C ALA A 14 -12.39 -2.60 14.29
N GLU A 15 -13.61 -2.12 14.08
CA GLU A 15 -14.20 -1.87 12.76
C GLU A 15 -13.43 -0.78 12.02
N GLU A 16 -13.13 0.34 12.69
CA GLU A 16 -12.31 1.42 12.11
C GLU A 16 -10.89 0.93 11.79
N LEU A 17 -10.29 0.09 12.64
CA LEU A 17 -9.01 -0.55 12.32
C LEU A 17 -9.12 -1.44 11.07
N LEU A 18 -10.16 -2.27 10.98
CA LEU A 18 -10.39 -3.14 9.82
C LEU A 18 -10.59 -2.33 8.53
N GLU A 19 -11.35 -1.23 8.58
CA GLU A 19 -11.50 -0.29 7.46
C GLU A 19 -10.15 0.27 7.01
N ASN A 20 -9.31 0.71 7.96
CA ASN A 20 -7.98 1.21 7.65
C ASN A 20 -7.05 0.14 7.05
N VAL A 21 -7.11 -1.09 7.53
CA VAL A 21 -6.38 -2.22 6.94
C VAL A 21 -6.86 -2.48 5.52
N LYS A 22 -8.17 -2.43 5.26
CA LYS A 22 -8.76 -2.59 3.92
C LYS A 22 -8.29 -1.49 2.96
N ILE A 23 -8.23 -0.24 3.42
CA ILE A 23 -7.70 0.88 2.62
C ILE A 23 -6.21 0.66 2.34
N TYR A 24 -5.41 0.37 3.37
CA TYR A 24 -3.96 0.22 3.25
C TYR A 24 -3.57 -0.87 2.26
N ARG A 25 -4.33 -1.96 2.19
CA ARG A 25 -4.08 -3.10 1.30
C ARG A 25 -4.70 -2.96 -0.09
N SER A 26 -5.33 -1.84 -0.43
CA SER A 26 -6.09 -1.69 -1.66
C SER A 26 -5.27 -1.04 -2.77
N PHE A 27 -4.26 -1.75 -3.27
CA PHE A 27 -3.45 -1.28 -4.41
C PHE A 27 -2.95 -2.45 -5.29
N PRO A 28 -2.72 -2.22 -6.60
CA PRO A 28 -2.18 -3.23 -7.50
C PRO A 28 -0.79 -3.72 -7.06
N LYS A 29 -0.44 -4.96 -7.41
CA LYS A 29 0.84 -5.59 -7.06
C LYS A 29 1.11 -5.75 -5.55
N ILE A 30 0.06 -5.71 -4.73
CA ILE A 30 0.16 -5.89 -3.28
C ILE A 30 1.02 -7.08 -2.84
N HIS A 31 0.98 -8.19 -3.60
CA HIS A 31 1.69 -9.42 -3.27
C HIS A 31 3.21 -9.22 -3.31
N LYS A 32 3.71 -8.38 -4.22
CA LYS A 32 5.12 -8.00 -4.27
C LYS A 32 5.50 -7.10 -3.08
N PHE A 33 4.61 -6.21 -2.66
CA PHE A 33 4.86 -5.30 -1.54
C PHE A 33 4.94 -6.03 -0.19
N PHE A 34 3.99 -6.92 0.10
CA PHE A 34 3.96 -7.69 1.35
C PHE A 34 4.68 -9.04 1.26
N LEU A 35 5.35 -9.34 0.14
CA LEU A 35 6.02 -10.61 -0.11
C LEU A 35 5.08 -11.82 0.04
N THR A 36 3.84 -11.66 -0.40
CA THR A 36 2.80 -12.70 -0.41
C THR A 36 2.59 -13.29 -1.81
N ASP A 37 3.68 -13.44 -2.58
CA ASP A 37 3.67 -14.02 -3.93
C ASP A 37 3.10 -15.44 -3.95
N LEU A 38 3.16 -16.14 -2.82
CA LEU A 38 2.73 -17.52 -2.65
C LEU A 38 1.27 -17.67 -2.19
N GLU A 39 0.57 -16.59 -1.87
CA GLU A 39 -0.84 -16.63 -1.48
C GLU A 39 -1.74 -16.35 -2.69
N PRO A 40 -2.98 -16.85 -2.78
CA PRO A 40 -3.93 -16.39 -3.81
C PRO A 40 -4.06 -14.86 -3.81
N PHE A 41 -4.42 -14.24 -4.94
CA PHE A 41 -4.69 -12.81 -4.97
C PHE A 41 -5.74 -12.44 -3.93
N GLN A 42 -5.40 -11.50 -3.05
CA GLN A 42 -6.27 -11.04 -1.96
C GLN A 42 -6.80 -9.61 -2.18
N THR A 43 -6.60 -9.05 -3.37
CA THR A 43 -7.07 -7.72 -3.75
C THR A 43 -8.41 -7.79 -4.47
N THR A 44 -9.13 -6.68 -4.42
CA THR A 44 -10.33 -6.47 -5.25
C THR A 44 -9.93 -5.64 -6.47
N PRO A 45 -10.29 -6.05 -7.70
CA PRO A 45 -10.09 -5.23 -8.89
C PRO A 45 -10.70 -3.84 -8.73
N THR A 46 -9.98 -2.80 -9.14
CA THR A 46 -10.47 -1.43 -9.06
C THR A 46 -10.87 -0.92 -10.44
N ILE A 47 -12.05 -0.31 -10.54
CA ILE A 47 -12.51 0.37 -11.76
C ILE A 47 -12.06 1.82 -11.66
N TYR A 48 -11.25 2.24 -12.63
CA TYR A 48 -10.79 3.60 -12.79
C TYR A 48 -11.60 4.30 -13.87
N ARG A 49 -11.48 5.63 -13.95
CA ARG A 49 -12.15 6.40 -14.99
C ARG A 49 -11.17 7.35 -15.66
N ASN A 50 -11.34 7.56 -16.96
CA ASN A 50 -10.62 8.62 -17.64
C ASN A 50 -11.28 9.99 -17.43
N LEU A 51 -10.71 11.04 -18.04
CA LEU A 51 -11.27 12.39 -17.96
C LEU A 51 -12.70 12.52 -18.52
N ASN A 52 -13.06 11.66 -19.48
CA ASN A 52 -14.38 11.57 -20.10
C ASN A 52 -15.34 10.60 -19.35
N ASP A 53 -14.99 10.22 -18.13
CA ASP A 53 -15.77 9.33 -17.26
C ASP A 53 -15.95 7.88 -17.79
N LYS A 54 -15.23 7.49 -18.84
CA LYS A 54 -15.25 6.11 -19.37
C LYS A 54 -14.53 5.16 -18.41
N PRO A 55 -15.03 3.93 -18.21
CA PRO A 55 -14.44 2.97 -17.27
C PRO A 55 -13.20 2.29 -17.85
N TYR A 56 -12.16 2.16 -17.01
CA TYR A 56 -10.91 1.48 -17.30
C TYR A 56 -10.55 0.52 -16.16
N ILE A 57 -9.68 -0.45 -16.47
CA ILE A 57 -9.11 -1.37 -15.50
C ILE A 57 -7.60 -1.46 -15.67
N CYS A 58 -6.88 -1.58 -14.55
CA CYS A 58 -5.46 -1.85 -14.56
C CYS A 58 -5.19 -3.27 -15.09
N LYS A 59 -4.24 -3.46 -16.00
CA LYS A 59 -3.92 -4.79 -16.55
C LYS A 59 -3.51 -5.79 -15.47
N HIS A 60 -2.85 -5.36 -14.39
CA HIS A 60 -2.55 -6.22 -13.23
C HIS A 60 -3.80 -6.78 -12.55
N ASP A 61 -4.92 -6.02 -12.55
CA ASP A 61 -6.18 -6.46 -11.94
C ASP A 61 -6.92 -7.48 -12.82
N LEU A 62 -6.59 -7.61 -14.11
CA LEU A 62 -7.16 -8.65 -14.97
C LEU A 62 -6.75 -10.06 -14.50
N PHE A 63 -5.55 -10.23 -13.96
CA PHE A 63 -5.12 -11.52 -13.39
C PHE A 63 -5.90 -11.87 -12.12
N VAL A 64 -6.28 -10.87 -11.32
CA VAL A 64 -7.18 -11.04 -10.18
C VAL A 64 -8.57 -11.47 -10.66
N ILE A 65 -9.07 -10.87 -11.74
CA ILE A 65 -10.33 -11.27 -12.37
C ILE A 65 -10.25 -12.73 -12.86
N LEU A 66 -9.19 -13.12 -13.57
CA LEU A 66 -9.01 -14.50 -14.03
C LEU A 66 -9.06 -15.51 -12.87
N GLN A 67 -8.37 -15.23 -11.76
CA GLN A 67 -8.46 -16.08 -10.56
C GLN A 67 -9.91 -16.18 -10.05
N ASN A 68 -10.62 -15.05 -9.98
CA ASN A 68 -12.00 -15.02 -9.49
C ASN A 68 -12.97 -15.76 -10.43
N LEU A 69 -12.74 -15.74 -11.75
CA LEU A 69 -13.50 -16.53 -12.71
C LEU A 69 -13.27 -18.03 -12.49
N VAL A 70 -12.02 -18.45 -12.29
CA VAL A 70 -11.69 -19.85 -11.96
C VAL A 70 -12.38 -20.28 -10.66
N ALA A 71 -12.31 -19.48 -9.60
CA ALA A 71 -12.97 -19.77 -8.33
C ALA A 71 -14.50 -19.88 -8.45
N LYS A 72 -15.12 -19.13 -9.37
CA LYS A 72 -16.56 -19.24 -9.67
C LYS A 72 -16.90 -20.52 -10.43
N ILE A 73 -16.03 -20.97 -11.35
CA ILE A 73 -16.20 -22.20 -12.12
C ILE A 73 -16.07 -23.42 -11.18
N PHE A 74 -15.02 -23.44 -10.35
CA PHE A 74 -14.78 -24.49 -9.36
C PHE A 74 -15.30 -24.07 -7.98
N LYS A 75 -16.62 -24.11 -7.79
CA LYS A 75 -17.23 -23.85 -6.48
C LYS A 75 -16.62 -24.79 -5.44
N ASN A 76 -16.15 -24.23 -4.32
CA ASN A 76 -15.46 -24.95 -3.23
C ASN A 76 -14.11 -25.57 -3.63
N SER A 77 -13.38 -24.92 -4.53
CA SER A 77 -12.01 -25.32 -4.86
C SER A 77 -11.09 -25.28 -3.63
N ASP A 78 -10.23 -26.29 -3.50
CA ASP A 78 -9.22 -26.37 -2.45
C ASP A 78 -8.25 -25.17 -2.50
N LEU A 79 -7.76 -24.76 -1.34
CA LEU A 79 -6.81 -23.65 -1.21
C LEU A 79 -5.54 -23.94 -2.03
N GLU A 80 -5.11 -25.19 -2.06
CA GLU A 80 -3.96 -25.68 -2.78
C GLU A 80 -4.10 -25.50 -4.30
N PHE A 81 -5.27 -25.84 -4.83
CA PHE A 81 -5.59 -25.63 -6.24
C PHE A 81 -5.53 -24.13 -6.60
N LEU A 82 -6.22 -23.28 -5.84
CA LEU A 82 -6.24 -21.84 -6.09
C LEU A 82 -4.84 -21.22 -5.94
N THR A 83 -4.03 -21.73 -5.01
CA THR A 83 -2.67 -21.25 -4.79
C THR A 83 -1.77 -21.50 -6.00
N ILE A 84 -1.80 -22.71 -6.57
CA ILE A 84 -0.99 -23.03 -7.76
C ILE A 84 -1.48 -22.25 -8.99
N VAL A 85 -2.79 -22.08 -9.14
CA VAL A 85 -3.36 -21.25 -10.23
C VAL A 85 -2.96 -19.78 -10.07
N ALA A 86 -3.07 -19.22 -8.87
CA ALA A 86 -2.67 -17.85 -8.58
C ALA A 86 -1.18 -17.63 -8.84
N TYR A 87 -0.35 -18.61 -8.49
CA TYR A 87 1.08 -18.58 -8.78
C TYR A 87 1.34 -18.45 -10.28
N HIS A 88 0.71 -19.30 -11.11
CA HIS A 88 0.79 -19.18 -12.56
C HIS A 88 0.39 -17.77 -13.05
N LEU A 89 -0.74 -17.25 -12.58
CA LEU A 89 -1.24 -15.95 -12.98
C LEU A 89 -0.29 -14.81 -12.58
N LYS A 90 0.34 -14.87 -11.41
CA LYS A 90 1.37 -13.90 -11.00
C LYS A 90 2.59 -13.94 -11.89
N GLN A 91 3.05 -15.12 -12.30
CA GLN A 91 4.15 -15.24 -13.26
C GLN A 91 3.79 -14.64 -14.63
N GLN A 92 2.53 -14.79 -15.06
CA GLN A 92 2.07 -14.11 -16.28
C GLN A 92 2.02 -12.58 -16.07
N ALA A 93 1.60 -12.12 -14.90
CA ALA A 93 1.59 -10.69 -14.56
C ALA A 93 3.00 -10.08 -14.48
N GLU A 94 4.04 -10.86 -14.17
CA GLU A 94 5.43 -10.40 -14.21
C GLU A 94 5.86 -9.95 -15.61
N LYS A 95 5.25 -10.48 -16.68
CA LYS A 95 5.51 -10.04 -18.06
C LYS A 95 5.07 -8.60 -18.33
N LEU A 96 4.17 -8.04 -17.51
CA LEU A 96 3.81 -6.62 -17.56
C LEU A 96 4.93 -5.70 -16.99
N GLY A 97 5.95 -6.28 -16.35
CA GLY A 97 7.02 -5.54 -15.71
C GLY A 97 6.50 -4.58 -14.63
N ASP A 98 7.17 -3.44 -14.48
CA ASP A 98 6.80 -2.36 -13.56
C ASP A 98 5.86 -1.30 -14.13
N SER A 99 5.39 -1.53 -15.35
CA SER A 99 4.42 -0.67 -16.01
C SER A 99 3.03 -0.80 -15.35
N MET A 100 2.48 0.34 -14.93
CA MET A 100 1.06 0.49 -14.60
C MET A 100 0.33 0.90 -15.87
N GLU A 101 -0.43 -0.03 -16.45
CA GLU A 101 -1.16 0.17 -17.70
C GLU A 101 -2.64 -0.10 -17.52
N PHE A 102 -3.45 0.65 -18.25
CA PHE A 102 -4.90 0.61 -18.17
C PHE A 102 -5.50 0.37 -19.54
N VAL A 103 -6.54 -0.46 -19.58
CA VAL A 103 -7.34 -0.76 -20.77
C VAL A 103 -8.81 -0.40 -20.51
N PRO A 104 -9.57 -0.02 -21.55
CA PRO A 104 -11.01 0.19 -21.41
C PRO A 104 -11.68 -1.06 -20.83
N LEU A 105 -12.61 -0.87 -19.89
CA LEU A 105 -13.35 -1.98 -19.31
C LEU A 105 -14.49 -2.40 -20.25
N ASP A 106 -14.27 -3.46 -21.02
CA ASP A 106 -15.33 -4.11 -21.79
C ASP A 106 -15.86 -5.34 -21.05
N THR A 107 -17.05 -5.19 -20.45
CA THR A 107 -17.68 -6.28 -19.70
C THR A 107 -18.14 -7.44 -20.59
N ASN A 108 -18.34 -7.23 -21.89
CA ASN A 108 -18.72 -8.31 -22.80
C ASN A 108 -17.52 -9.22 -23.07
N VAL A 109 -16.34 -8.63 -23.31
CA VAL A 109 -15.09 -9.39 -23.44
C VAL A 109 -14.82 -10.24 -22.19
N LEU A 110 -15.04 -9.69 -20.98
CA LEU A 110 -14.88 -10.46 -19.75
C LEU A 110 -15.89 -11.62 -19.61
N LYS A 111 -17.12 -11.45 -20.10
CA LYS A 111 -18.13 -12.53 -20.13
C LYS A 111 -17.74 -13.61 -21.13
N ASP A 112 -17.23 -13.22 -22.30
CA ASP A 112 -16.79 -14.15 -23.33
C ASP A 112 -15.60 -14.97 -22.83
N ILE A 113 -14.63 -14.34 -22.16
CA ILE A 113 -13.51 -15.04 -21.49
C ILE A 113 -14.03 -16.02 -20.44
N GLN A 114 -15.00 -15.61 -19.60
CA GLN A 114 -15.57 -16.49 -18.58
C GLN A 114 -16.22 -17.74 -19.22
N GLU A 115 -16.98 -17.55 -20.30
CA GLU A 115 -17.67 -18.63 -20.98
C GLU A 115 -16.69 -19.54 -21.72
N GLU A 116 -15.65 -18.98 -22.35
CA GLU A 116 -14.56 -19.74 -22.97
C GLU A 116 -13.88 -20.65 -21.94
N LEU A 117 -13.45 -20.09 -20.80
CA LEU A 117 -12.81 -20.84 -19.73
C LEU A 117 -13.72 -21.97 -19.25
N ARG A 118 -15.00 -21.69 -19.03
CA ARG A 118 -15.98 -22.67 -18.56
C ARG A 118 -16.14 -23.83 -19.55
N ILE A 119 -16.30 -23.53 -20.84
CA ILE A 119 -16.49 -24.53 -21.89
C ILE A 119 -15.21 -25.36 -22.06
N ASP A 120 -14.05 -24.72 -22.21
CA ASP A 120 -12.80 -25.44 -22.50
C ASP A 120 -12.37 -26.32 -21.33
N MET A 121 -12.44 -25.80 -20.10
CA MET A 121 -12.14 -26.59 -18.90
C MET A 121 -13.09 -27.80 -18.78
N SER A 122 -14.40 -27.60 -18.95
CA SER A 122 -15.38 -28.70 -18.87
C SER A 122 -15.11 -29.77 -19.93
N ARG A 123 -14.82 -29.35 -21.17
CA ARG A 123 -14.50 -30.26 -22.27
C ARG A 123 -13.24 -31.07 -21.99
N ARG A 124 -12.15 -30.40 -21.57
CA ARG A 124 -10.87 -31.05 -21.28
C ARG A 124 -10.95 -31.99 -20.07
N LEU A 125 -11.67 -31.61 -19.03
CA LEU A 125 -11.90 -32.46 -17.85
C LEU A 125 -12.65 -33.75 -18.24
N LYS A 126 -13.68 -33.65 -19.07
CA LYS A 126 -14.43 -34.83 -19.57
C LYS A 126 -13.59 -35.73 -20.49
N ALA A 127 -12.73 -35.13 -21.31
CA ALA A 127 -11.86 -35.88 -22.21
C ALA A 127 -10.64 -36.49 -21.50
N HIS A 128 -10.31 -36.03 -20.28
CA HIS A 128 -9.13 -36.48 -19.55
C HIS A 128 -9.27 -37.93 -19.09
N ASN A 129 -8.29 -38.77 -19.43
CA ASN A 129 -8.21 -40.13 -18.89
C ASN A 129 -7.63 -40.13 -17.47
N HIS A 130 -8.46 -39.75 -16.49
CA HIS A 130 -8.07 -39.66 -15.09
C HIS A 130 -7.60 -41.02 -14.53
N ARG A 131 -8.22 -42.13 -14.96
CA ARG A 131 -7.82 -43.48 -14.56
C ARG A 131 -6.38 -43.81 -14.96
N LYS A 132 -5.97 -43.44 -16.19
CA LYS A 132 -4.60 -43.65 -16.67
C LYS A 132 -3.59 -42.88 -15.80
N LEU A 133 -3.84 -41.60 -15.55
CA LEU A 133 -2.98 -40.78 -14.69
C LEU A 133 -2.85 -41.37 -13.28
N LYS A 134 -3.95 -41.83 -12.68
CA LYS A 134 -3.93 -42.47 -11.37
C LYS A 134 -3.02 -43.70 -11.32
N ILE A 135 -3.08 -44.55 -12.35
CA ILE A 135 -2.21 -45.73 -12.47
C ILE A 135 -0.75 -45.30 -12.59
N GLU A 136 -0.45 -44.33 -13.45
CA GLU A 136 0.90 -43.80 -13.61
C GLU A 136 1.45 -43.22 -12.29
N MET A 137 0.68 -42.38 -11.60
CA MET A 137 1.09 -41.79 -10.32
C MET A 137 1.27 -42.83 -9.23
N SER A 138 0.49 -43.91 -9.20
CA SER A 138 0.65 -44.99 -8.22
C SER A 138 1.97 -45.76 -8.35
N GLN A 139 2.64 -45.66 -9.51
CA GLN A 139 3.93 -46.28 -9.78
C GLN A 139 5.11 -45.34 -9.49
N LEU A 140 4.84 -44.08 -9.12
CA LEU A 140 5.86 -43.07 -8.88
C LEU A 140 6.15 -42.94 -7.39
N SER A 141 7.41 -42.63 -7.08
CA SER A 141 7.75 -42.16 -5.74
C SER A 141 7.18 -40.76 -5.53
N TYR A 142 6.93 -40.43 -4.27
CA TYR A 142 6.40 -39.13 -3.90
C TYR A 142 7.22 -37.92 -4.42
N PRO A 143 8.57 -37.94 -4.39
CA PRO A 143 9.37 -36.90 -5.04
C PRO A 143 9.13 -36.78 -6.55
N LYS A 144 8.95 -37.91 -7.27
CA LYS A 144 8.65 -37.88 -8.71
C LYS A 144 7.26 -37.28 -9.00
N ILE A 145 6.29 -37.46 -8.10
CA ILE A 145 4.98 -36.81 -8.21
C ILE A 145 5.14 -35.28 -8.10
N ILE A 146 5.92 -34.80 -7.13
CA ILE A 146 6.21 -33.36 -6.97
C ILE A 146 6.87 -32.79 -8.24
N GLU A 147 7.82 -33.51 -8.84
CA GLU A 147 8.46 -33.09 -10.10
C GLU A 147 7.47 -32.96 -11.27
N ILE A 148 6.41 -33.77 -11.29
CA ILE A 148 5.34 -33.63 -12.30
C ILE A 148 4.51 -32.37 -12.06
N PHE A 149 4.22 -32.02 -10.80
CA PHE A 149 3.53 -30.77 -10.46
C PHE A 149 4.36 -29.53 -10.80
N LYS A 150 5.67 -29.56 -10.57
CA LYS A 150 6.59 -28.45 -10.91
C LYS A 150 6.53 -28.09 -12.41
N LYS A 151 6.24 -29.07 -13.28
CA LYS A 151 6.11 -28.87 -14.73
C LYS A 151 4.83 -28.14 -15.17
N ILE A 152 3.83 -27.98 -14.29
CA ILE A 152 2.58 -27.27 -14.64
C ILE A 152 2.86 -25.79 -14.92
N THR A 153 3.77 -25.17 -14.17
CA THR A 153 4.14 -23.76 -14.33
C THR A 153 5.61 -23.68 -14.75
N PRO A 154 5.91 -23.60 -16.06
CA PRO A 154 7.26 -23.80 -16.60
C PRO A 154 8.22 -22.61 -16.42
N ILE A 155 7.86 -21.60 -15.61
CA ILE A 155 8.70 -20.40 -15.40
C ILE A 155 9.61 -20.64 -14.20
N ASP A 156 10.88 -20.24 -14.33
CA ASP A 156 11.95 -20.42 -13.35
C ASP A 156 11.46 -20.18 -11.93
N TRP A 157 11.39 -21.28 -11.22
CA TRP A 157 11.03 -21.32 -9.83
C TRP A 157 12.27 -20.92 -9.03
N ASP A 158 12.25 -19.74 -8.43
CA ASP A 158 13.22 -19.41 -7.37
C ASP A 158 13.21 -20.54 -6.30
N PRO A 159 14.36 -20.99 -5.77
CA PRO A 159 14.42 -22.10 -4.82
C PRO A 159 13.45 -21.99 -3.64
N ASN A 160 13.20 -20.77 -3.13
CA ASN A 160 12.26 -20.56 -2.03
C ASN A 160 10.79 -20.86 -2.44
N ARG A 161 10.46 -20.62 -3.73
CA ARG A 161 9.13 -20.86 -4.29
C ARG A 161 8.88 -22.36 -4.54
N HIS A 162 9.93 -23.11 -4.90
CA HIS A 162 9.88 -24.58 -5.02
C HIS A 162 9.51 -25.24 -3.69
N ASP A 163 10.19 -24.86 -2.60
CA ASP A 163 10.02 -25.49 -1.29
C ASP A 163 8.59 -25.35 -0.76
N ARG A 164 7.92 -24.23 -1.05
CA ARG A 164 6.56 -23.97 -0.58
C ARG A 164 5.50 -24.74 -1.36
N ILE A 165 5.58 -24.83 -2.69
CA ILE A 165 4.63 -25.66 -3.46
C ILE A 165 4.86 -27.13 -3.15
N GLU A 166 6.10 -27.56 -2.98
CA GLU A 166 6.41 -28.89 -2.47
C GLU A 166 5.79 -29.12 -1.09
N THR A 167 5.91 -28.17 -0.17
CA THR A 167 5.29 -28.22 1.17
C THR A 167 3.77 -28.30 1.10
N LEU A 168 3.16 -27.55 0.19
CA LEU A 168 1.72 -27.51 -0.02
C LEU A 168 1.19 -28.84 -0.56
N ILE A 169 1.85 -29.39 -1.58
CA ILE A 169 1.52 -30.72 -2.12
C ILE A 169 1.74 -31.81 -1.05
N LYS A 170 2.84 -31.70 -0.27
CA LYS A 170 3.13 -32.55 0.91
C LYS A 170 2.02 -32.51 1.92
N HIS A 171 1.54 -31.32 2.28
CA HIS A 171 0.47 -31.15 3.25
C HIS A 171 -0.83 -31.78 2.74
N TYR A 172 -1.23 -31.45 1.52
CA TYR A 172 -2.43 -31.98 0.88
C TYR A 172 -2.41 -33.51 0.77
N GLY A 173 -1.27 -34.10 0.39
CA GLY A 173 -1.13 -35.56 0.33
C GLY A 173 -1.10 -36.26 1.70
N ARG A 174 -0.76 -35.54 2.79
CA ARG A 174 -0.68 -36.09 4.14
C ARG A 174 -2.03 -36.18 4.84
N THR A 175 -3.02 -35.39 4.43
CA THR A 175 -4.38 -35.45 4.98
C THR A 175 -5.15 -36.69 4.51
N ALA A 176 -4.65 -37.37 3.46
CA ALA A 176 -5.23 -38.59 2.96
C ALA A 176 -5.20 -39.74 3.97
N LYS A 177 -6.31 -40.50 4.05
CA LYS A 177 -6.46 -41.62 5.00
C LYS A 177 -5.51 -42.79 4.73
N ASN A 178 -5.10 -42.98 3.48
CA ASN A 178 -4.22 -44.06 3.03
C ASN A 178 -3.58 -43.72 1.68
N GLU A 179 -2.63 -44.54 1.22
CA GLU A 179 -1.90 -44.31 -0.03
C GLU A 179 -2.82 -44.23 -1.26
N ARG A 180 -3.85 -45.08 -1.32
CA ARG A 180 -4.81 -45.07 -2.44
C ARG A 180 -5.61 -43.76 -2.50
N ALA A 181 -6.03 -43.25 -1.35
CA ALA A 181 -6.71 -41.95 -1.24
C ALA A 181 -5.76 -40.81 -1.60
N ARG A 182 -4.49 -40.87 -1.15
CA ARG A 182 -3.48 -39.87 -1.48
C ARG A 182 -3.27 -39.74 -2.99
N ILE A 183 -3.12 -40.87 -3.69
CA ILE A 183 -2.94 -40.86 -5.15
C ILE A 183 -4.21 -40.33 -5.85
N GLU A 184 -5.41 -40.64 -5.36
CA GLU A 184 -6.66 -40.07 -5.88
C GLU A 184 -6.70 -38.55 -5.73
N GLU A 185 -6.46 -38.04 -4.53
CA GLU A 185 -6.48 -36.61 -4.21
C GLU A 185 -5.44 -35.86 -5.03
N LEU A 186 -4.20 -36.35 -5.08
CA LEU A 186 -3.11 -35.72 -5.84
C LEU A 186 -3.35 -35.77 -7.35
N SER A 187 -3.86 -36.88 -7.89
CA SER A 187 -4.17 -36.97 -9.32
C SER A 187 -5.32 -36.03 -9.70
N THR A 188 -6.29 -35.83 -8.81
CA THR A 188 -7.41 -34.90 -9.00
C THR A 188 -6.91 -33.47 -9.00
N LEU A 189 -6.13 -33.09 -7.98
CA LEU A 189 -5.50 -31.77 -7.87
C LEU A 189 -4.62 -31.48 -9.09
N TYR A 190 -3.78 -32.43 -9.51
CA TYR A 190 -2.94 -32.29 -10.70
C TYR A 190 -3.76 -32.05 -11.96
N THR A 191 -4.77 -32.89 -12.19
CA THR A 191 -5.63 -32.82 -13.39
C THR A 191 -6.32 -31.46 -13.48
N ALA A 192 -6.97 -31.03 -12.39
CA ALA A 192 -7.68 -29.76 -12.34
C ALA A 192 -6.72 -28.58 -12.56
N THR A 193 -5.59 -28.58 -11.88
CA THR A 193 -4.60 -27.49 -11.96
C THR A 193 -4.01 -27.39 -13.36
N ARG A 194 -3.54 -28.50 -13.94
CA ARG A 194 -2.93 -28.52 -15.27
C ARG A 194 -3.90 -28.01 -16.34
N ILE A 195 -5.12 -28.53 -16.37
CA ILE A 195 -6.14 -28.10 -17.34
C ILE A 195 -6.46 -26.62 -17.16
N THR A 196 -6.60 -26.15 -15.92
CA THR A 196 -6.90 -24.75 -15.63
C THR A 196 -5.80 -23.83 -16.12
N VAL A 197 -4.54 -24.16 -15.83
CA VAL A 197 -3.37 -23.40 -16.28
C VAL A 197 -3.30 -23.35 -17.81
N GLU A 198 -3.49 -24.48 -18.50
CA GLU A 198 -3.50 -24.51 -19.96
C GLU A 198 -4.63 -23.65 -20.55
N CYS A 199 -5.83 -23.68 -19.97
CA CYS A 199 -6.96 -22.86 -20.43
C CYS A 199 -6.69 -21.36 -20.21
N LEU A 200 -6.15 -20.99 -19.05
CA LEU A 200 -5.77 -19.60 -18.75
C LEU A 200 -4.69 -19.10 -19.71
N GLN A 201 -3.69 -19.95 -20.01
CA GLN A 201 -2.64 -19.60 -20.95
C GLN A 201 -3.21 -19.33 -22.35
N ASN A 202 -4.12 -20.17 -22.85
CA ASN A 202 -4.77 -19.92 -24.15
C ASN A 202 -5.55 -18.60 -24.17
N VAL A 203 -6.27 -18.28 -23.10
CA VAL A 203 -7.00 -17.00 -22.97
C VAL A 203 -6.03 -15.82 -22.99
N ILE A 204 -4.93 -15.90 -22.24
CA ILE A 204 -3.92 -14.84 -22.18
C ILE A 204 -3.27 -14.62 -23.55
N GLU A 205 -2.95 -15.69 -24.27
CA GLU A 205 -2.34 -15.65 -25.60
C GLU A 205 -3.29 -15.10 -26.68
N LYS A 206 -4.60 -15.37 -26.55
CA LYS A 206 -5.64 -14.86 -27.47
C LYS A 206 -5.94 -13.37 -27.29
N HIS A 207 -5.64 -12.81 -26.11
CA HIS A 207 -5.95 -11.43 -25.75
C HIS A 207 -4.68 -10.61 -25.41
N PRO A 208 -3.69 -10.51 -26.31
CA PRO A 208 -2.45 -9.80 -26.04
C PRO A 208 -2.68 -8.33 -25.66
N GLU A 209 -3.72 -7.68 -26.18
CA GLU A 209 -4.10 -6.31 -25.85
C GLU A 209 -4.45 -6.11 -24.36
N LEU A 210 -4.93 -7.17 -23.71
CA LEU A 210 -5.30 -7.18 -22.30
C LEU A 210 -4.12 -7.56 -21.39
N PHE A 211 -3.27 -8.49 -21.83
CA PHE A 211 -2.30 -9.16 -20.96
C PHE A 211 -0.82 -8.90 -21.28
N LEU A 212 -0.48 -8.27 -22.40
CA LEU A 212 0.90 -7.88 -22.74
C LEU A 212 1.12 -6.37 -22.57
N PRO A 213 2.38 -5.92 -22.33
CA PRO A 213 2.71 -4.50 -22.23
C PRO A 213 2.40 -3.74 -23.53
N ASP A 214 1.68 -2.63 -23.40
CA ASP A 214 1.35 -1.69 -24.46
C ASP A 214 0.85 -0.39 -23.81
N ARG A 215 1.78 0.37 -23.22
CA ARG A 215 1.48 1.62 -22.50
C ARG A 215 0.89 2.65 -23.46
N LYS A 216 -0.38 2.99 -23.21
CA LYS A 216 -1.18 3.99 -23.95
C LYS A 216 -1.82 5.06 -23.07
N THR A 217 -1.70 4.90 -21.75
CA THR A 217 -2.37 5.71 -20.73
C THR A 217 -1.37 6.26 -19.73
N VAL A 218 -1.70 7.40 -19.12
CA VAL A 218 -0.94 8.03 -18.04
C VAL A 218 -1.85 8.22 -16.83
N ARG A 219 -1.34 7.97 -15.62
CA ARG A 219 -2.11 8.22 -14.39
C ARG A 219 -2.12 9.71 -14.09
N LEU A 220 -3.32 10.26 -13.95
CA LEU A 220 -3.58 11.57 -13.39
C LEU A 220 -3.87 11.39 -11.91
N PHE A 221 -2.90 11.74 -11.07
CA PHE A 221 -3.03 11.68 -9.63
C PHE A 221 -3.88 12.85 -9.14
N GLU A 222 -4.86 12.53 -8.31
CA GLU A 222 -5.76 13.51 -7.68
C GLU A 222 -5.54 13.48 -6.16
N ASP A 223 -5.14 14.63 -5.60
CA ASP A 223 -4.91 14.82 -4.16
C ASP A 223 -5.59 16.11 -3.67
N GLY A 224 -6.86 16.00 -3.30
CA GLY A 224 -7.69 17.18 -3.02
C GLY A 224 -7.91 17.98 -4.30
N ASP A 225 -7.51 19.26 -4.29
CA ASP A 225 -7.63 20.17 -5.43
C ASP A 225 -6.45 20.04 -6.42
N GLU A 226 -5.43 19.24 -6.09
CA GLU A 226 -4.22 19.10 -6.89
C GLU A 226 -4.34 17.97 -7.91
N GLN A 227 -3.88 18.25 -9.14
CA GLN A 227 -3.85 17.30 -10.25
C GLN A 227 -2.49 17.30 -10.95
N PHE A 228 -1.82 16.14 -10.95
CA PHE A 228 -0.48 16.00 -11.52
C PHE A 228 -0.24 14.58 -12.04
N VAL A 229 0.78 14.42 -12.87
CA VAL A 229 1.17 13.12 -13.45
C VAL A 229 2.62 12.81 -13.12
N MET A 230 2.99 11.53 -13.11
CA MET A 230 4.41 11.14 -13.05
C MET A 230 5.10 11.51 -14.36
N ARG A 231 6.21 12.26 -14.29
CA ARG A 231 6.96 12.71 -15.48
C ARG A 231 7.41 11.52 -16.33
N SER A 232 7.90 10.46 -15.70
CA SER A 232 8.37 9.24 -16.37
C SER A 232 7.28 8.59 -17.23
N GLU A 233 6.03 8.50 -16.76
CA GLU A 233 4.92 7.93 -17.54
C GLU A 233 4.62 8.75 -18.81
N VAL A 234 4.72 10.07 -18.72
CA VAL A 234 4.54 10.97 -19.88
C VAL A 234 5.68 10.79 -20.87
N LEU A 235 6.93 10.75 -20.40
CA LEU A 235 8.10 10.59 -21.27
C LEU A 235 8.09 9.25 -22.01
N ASP A 236 7.63 8.18 -21.36
CA ASP A 236 7.47 6.87 -21.96
C ASP A 236 6.46 6.88 -23.12
N ILE A 237 5.29 7.52 -22.93
CA ILE A 237 4.29 7.69 -23.99
C ILE A 237 4.83 8.51 -25.16
N LEU A 238 5.56 9.58 -24.85
CA LEU A 238 6.16 10.45 -25.86
C LEU A 238 7.44 9.88 -26.47
N ARG A 239 7.86 8.67 -26.07
CA ARG A 239 9.08 7.99 -26.52
C ARG A 239 10.32 8.90 -26.44
N THR A 240 10.35 9.75 -25.42
CA THR A 240 11.41 10.72 -25.19
C THR A 240 12.34 10.17 -24.13
N LYS A 241 13.66 10.18 -24.37
CA LYS A 241 14.63 9.76 -23.36
C LYS A 241 14.68 10.80 -22.23
N GLY A 242 14.28 10.39 -21.04
CA GLY A 242 14.52 11.13 -19.79
C GLY A 242 15.77 10.63 -19.07
N THR A 243 16.23 11.40 -18.09
CA THR A 243 17.15 10.88 -17.06
C THR A 243 16.39 9.88 -16.20
N PRO A 244 16.92 8.67 -15.97
CA PRO A 244 16.28 7.70 -15.08
C PRO A 244 16.08 8.26 -13.68
N GLU A 245 14.84 8.20 -13.21
CA GLU A 245 14.42 8.66 -11.89
C GLU A 245 14.17 7.43 -11.01
N HIS A 246 15.17 7.02 -10.23
CA HIS A 246 15.09 5.80 -9.42
C HIS A 246 14.64 6.06 -7.97
N ILE A 247 15.11 7.17 -7.39
CA ILE A 247 14.92 7.49 -5.96
C ILE A 247 13.72 8.43 -5.77
N PHE A 248 13.64 9.45 -6.63
CA PHE A 248 12.60 10.48 -6.62
C PHE A 248 11.92 10.48 -7.97
N LEU A 249 10.59 10.40 -8.01
CA LEU A 249 9.84 10.63 -9.25
C LEU A 249 9.29 12.04 -9.26
N SER A 250 9.74 12.82 -10.23
CA SER A 250 9.20 14.16 -10.47
C SER A 250 7.81 14.09 -11.08
N THR A 251 7.05 15.17 -10.92
CA THR A 251 5.71 15.28 -11.49
C THR A 251 5.64 16.42 -12.49
N MET A 252 4.54 16.45 -13.25
CA MET A 252 4.17 17.54 -14.13
C MET A 252 2.72 17.91 -13.87
N LYS A 253 2.38 19.20 -13.94
CA LYS A 253 0.99 19.64 -13.86
C LYS A 253 0.27 19.25 -15.16
N LEU A 254 -1.02 18.96 -15.05
CA LEU A 254 -1.84 18.62 -16.21
C LEU A 254 -1.85 19.75 -17.25
N ALA A 255 -1.83 21.01 -16.81
CA ALA A 255 -1.79 22.18 -17.68
C ALA A 255 -0.57 22.18 -18.61
N ASP A 256 0.60 21.75 -18.12
CA ASP A 256 1.87 21.77 -18.86
C ASP A 256 1.95 20.72 -19.98
N ILE A 257 1.02 19.75 -19.98
CA ILE A 257 0.95 18.66 -20.94
C ILE A 257 -0.38 18.65 -21.72
N SER A 258 -1.24 19.63 -21.46
CA SER A 258 -2.51 19.81 -22.15
C SER A 258 -2.29 19.99 -23.66
N GLY A 259 -3.15 19.36 -24.48
CA GLY A 259 -3.03 19.38 -25.95
C GLY A 259 -2.25 18.23 -26.57
N LYS A 260 -1.60 17.36 -25.77
CA LYS A 260 -1.04 16.09 -26.26
C LYS A 260 -2.14 15.03 -26.35
N ASN A 261 -2.10 14.19 -27.37
CA ASN A 261 -3.04 13.06 -27.54
C ASN A 261 -2.70 11.92 -26.57
N ILE A 262 -2.91 12.16 -25.27
CA ILE A 262 -2.64 11.23 -24.16
C ILE A 262 -3.95 10.93 -23.44
N GLU A 263 -4.22 9.65 -23.22
CA GLU A 263 -5.37 9.22 -22.42
C GLU A 263 -4.99 9.22 -20.93
N PHE A 264 -5.63 10.10 -20.15
CA PHE A 264 -5.38 10.24 -18.72
C PHE A 264 -6.39 9.44 -17.89
N ILE A 265 -5.88 8.65 -16.96
CA ILE A 265 -6.68 7.85 -16.03
C ILE A 265 -6.65 8.49 -14.66
N ARG A 266 -7.80 8.91 -14.14
CA ARG A 266 -7.94 9.44 -12.78
C ARG A 266 -7.51 8.36 -11.79
N TYR A 267 -6.50 8.68 -10.99
CA TYR A 267 -5.88 7.78 -10.03
C TYR A 267 -5.89 8.43 -8.64
N PRO A 268 -6.73 7.96 -7.71
CA PRO A 268 -6.81 8.55 -6.39
C PRO A 268 -5.57 8.22 -5.55
N ILE A 269 -5.11 9.18 -4.74
CA ILE A 269 -4.09 8.92 -3.72
C ILE A 269 -4.78 8.49 -2.42
N HIS A 270 -4.79 7.19 -2.18
CA HIS A 270 -5.41 6.63 -0.99
C HIS A 270 -4.50 6.74 0.24
N ARG A 271 -5.12 6.94 1.41
CA ARG A 271 -4.45 7.00 2.70
C ARG A 271 -5.29 6.27 3.74
N ALA A 272 -4.67 5.38 4.49
CA ALA A 272 -5.20 4.95 5.77
C ALA A 272 -4.90 6.05 6.81
N LYS A 273 -5.63 6.04 7.93
CA LYS A 273 -5.57 7.06 8.99
C LYS A 273 -4.14 7.41 9.43
N HIS A 274 -3.25 6.41 9.47
CA HIS A 274 -1.88 6.60 9.93
C HIS A 274 -0.80 6.24 8.89
N CYS A 275 -1.17 5.87 7.66
CA CYS A 275 -0.21 5.46 6.64
C CYS A 275 -0.76 5.68 5.22
N ALA A 276 0.08 6.18 4.32
CA ALA A 276 -0.18 6.31 2.90
C ALA A 276 -0.22 4.94 2.23
N VAL A 277 -1.11 4.78 1.26
CA VAL A 277 -1.15 3.55 0.46
C VAL A 277 0.00 3.59 -0.54
N PRO A 278 0.85 2.55 -0.62
CA PRO A 278 1.92 2.49 -1.60
C PRO A 278 1.39 2.58 -3.04
N ILE A 279 2.06 3.38 -3.86
CA ILE A 279 1.74 3.57 -5.27
C ILE A 279 2.77 2.80 -6.10
N PRO A 280 2.36 1.78 -6.87
CA PRO A 280 3.28 1.13 -7.79
C PRO A 280 3.80 2.12 -8.84
N GLY A 281 5.09 2.07 -9.13
CA GLY A 281 5.75 2.94 -10.10
C GLY A 281 6.82 2.20 -10.91
N PRO A 282 7.63 2.93 -11.70
CA PRO A 282 8.52 2.34 -12.72
C PRO A 282 9.60 1.41 -12.19
N SER A 283 10.03 1.56 -10.94
CA SER A 283 11.04 0.70 -10.34
C SER A 283 10.71 0.31 -8.90
N GLY A 284 9.44 0.01 -8.61
CA GLY A 284 9.00 -0.45 -7.29
C GLY A 284 7.76 0.26 -6.78
N PHE A 285 7.76 0.59 -5.49
CA PHE A 285 6.65 1.25 -4.80
C PHE A 285 7.07 2.61 -4.29
N TYR A 286 6.13 3.56 -4.34
CA TYR A 286 6.38 4.94 -4.02
C TYR A 286 5.30 5.49 -3.08
N VAL A 287 5.62 6.57 -2.40
CA VAL A 287 4.68 7.39 -1.63
C VAL A 287 4.96 8.86 -1.92
N LEU A 288 3.97 9.75 -1.75
CA LEU A 288 4.26 11.19 -1.87
C LEU A 288 5.28 11.61 -0.82
N ALA A 289 6.11 12.58 -1.18
CA ALA A 289 7.14 13.10 -0.29
C ALA A 289 6.56 13.70 1.00
N VAL A 290 5.42 14.38 0.89
CA VAL A 290 4.65 14.91 2.04
C VAL A 290 4.10 13.80 2.94
N ASP A 291 3.65 12.68 2.37
CA ASP A 291 3.19 11.51 3.14
C ASP A 291 4.33 10.91 3.96
N SER A 292 5.49 10.72 3.31
CA SER A 292 6.69 10.23 3.98
C SER A 292 7.12 11.12 5.14
N LEU A 293 7.09 12.45 4.96
CA LEU A 293 7.43 13.42 6.00
C LEU A 293 6.52 13.28 7.21
N LEU A 294 5.20 13.35 7.00
CA LEU A 294 4.21 13.33 8.08
C LEU A 294 4.25 12.00 8.84
N GLU A 295 4.42 10.87 8.15
CA GLU A 295 4.58 9.58 8.80
C GLU A 295 5.90 9.46 9.58
N THR A 296 6.99 10.05 9.09
CA THR A 296 8.28 10.08 9.80
C THR A 296 8.15 10.89 11.09
N LEU A 297 7.51 12.06 11.02
CA LEU A 297 7.22 12.88 12.21
C LEU A 297 6.28 12.13 13.18
N LYS A 298 5.27 11.42 12.68
CA LYS A 298 4.39 10.57 13.49
C LYS A 298 5.15 9.46 14.20
N MET A 299 6.09 8.80 13.53
CA MET A 299 6.99 7.81 14.13
C MET A 299 7.81 8.44 15.26
N MET A 300 8.32 9.66 15.09
CA MET A 300 9.06 10.37 16.14
C MET A 300 8.16 10.77 17.32
N ILE A 301 6.92 11.22 17.04
CA ILE A 301 5.94 11.65 18.04
C ILE A 301 5.41 10.47 18.86
N PHE A 302 4.91 9.40 18.24
CA PHE A 302 4.24 8.30 18.95
C PHE A 302 5.09 7.04 19.08
N GLY A 303 5.94 6.75 18.09
CA GLY A 303 6.81 5.58 18.12
C GLY A 303 7.96 5.76 19.10
N LEU A 304 8.73 6.85 18.92
CA LEU A 304 9.87 7.17 19.77
C LEU A 304 9.51 7.98 21.01
N LYS A 305 8.34 8.63 21.03
CA LYS A 305 7.95 9.63 22.03
C LYS A 305 9.04 10.68 22.27
N LEU A 306 9.72 11.05 21.19
CA LEU A 306 10.98 11.79 21.25
C LEU A 306 10.85 13.10 22.04
N PHE A 307 9.73 13.78 21.86
CA PHE A 307 9.45 15.08 22.47
C PHE A 307 9.00 15.01 23.93
N GLN A 308 8.76 13.81 24.47
CA GLN A 308 8.46 13.59 25.89
C GLN A 308 9.70 13.20 26.70
N LYS A 309 10.79 12.84 26.01
CA LYS A 309 11.99 12.32 26.66
C LYS A 309 12.72 13.45 27.39
N ARG A 310 12.48 13.49 28.70
CA ARG A 310 13.17 14.35 29.66
C ARG A 310 14.19 13.51 30.42
N GLY A 311 15.45 13.92 30.37
CA GLY A 311 16.45 13.47 31.35
C GLY A 311 16.71 14.56 32.38
N ASN A 312 17.75 14.41 33.20
CA ASN A 312 18.20 15.47 34.13
C ASN A 312 18.92 16.63 33.42
N TRP A 313 18.67 16.81 32.13
CA TRP A 313 19.32 17.79 31.28
C TRP A 313 18.61 19.14 31.43
N ASP A 314 19.36 20.21 31.20
CA ASP A 314 18.79 21.53 30.91
C ASP A 314 17.85 21.42 29.70
N VAL A 315 16.55 21.58 29.95
CA VAL A 315 15.48 21.38 28.96
C VAL A 315 15.62 22.34 27.78
N ASP A 316 16.03 23.59 28.03
CA ASP A 316 16.22 24.58 26.97
C ASP A 316 17.38 24.18 26.06
N ARG A 317 18.48 23.70 26.65
CA ARG A 317 19.62 23.19 25.89
C ARG A 317 19.25 21.96 25.06
N TRP A 318 18.53 21.00 25.65
CA TRP A 318 18.06 19.81 24.94
C TRP A 318 17.14 20.16 23.78
N ARG A 319 16.19 21.07 24.00
CA ARG A 319 15.26 21.56 22.95
C ARG A 319 16.02 22.14 21.76
N ILE A 320 16.99 23.03 22.03
CA ILE A 320 17.80 23.67 20.97
C ILE A 320 18.59 22.61 20.21
N GLN A 321 19.33 21.75 20.93
CA GLN A 321 20.15 20.71 20.30
C GLN A 321 19.33 19.73 19.46
N LEU A 322 18.14 19.35 19.93
CA LEU A 322 17.26 18.45 19.20
C LEU A 322 16.79 19.09 17.88
N MET A 323 16.36 20.35 17.92
CA MET A 323 15.92 21.06 16.71
C MET A 323 17.07 21.33 15.75
N ASP A 324 18.25 21.70 16.26
CA ASP A 324 19.46 21.92 15.48
C ASP A 324 19.98 20.63 14.84
N ALA A 325 19.78 19.46 15.47
CA ALA A 325 20.11 18.16 14.90
C ALA A 325 19.06 17.71 13.85
N MET A 326 17.78 17.92 14.14
CA MET A 326 16.69 17.53 13.23
C MET A 326 16.72 18.33 11.93
N GLY A 327 16.87 19.66 12.01
CA GLY A 327 16.78 20.55 10.84
C GLY A 327 17.64 20.11 9.65
N PRO A 328 18.97 19.99 9.79
CA PRO A 328 19.86 19.55 8.71
C PRO A 328 19.54 18.14 8.17
N MET A 329 19.18 17.21 9.06
CA MET A 329 18.83 15.84 8.65
C MET A 329 17.58 15.82 7.78
N PHE A 330 16.55 16.55 8.19
CA PHE A 330 15.33 16.70 7.39
C PHE A 330 15.59 17.44 6.08
N ASN A 331 16.39 18.52 6.08
CA ASN A 331 16.71 19.28 4.86
C ASN A 331 17.49 18.45 3.83
N THR A 332 18.23 17.44 4.27
CA THR A 332 18.95 16.53 3.37
C THR A 332 17.99 15.60 2.60
N VAL A 333 16.87 15.24 3.23
CA VAL A 333 15.88 14.30 2.67
C VAL A 333 14.73 15.04 1.96
N TYR A 334 14.21 16.09 2.59
CA TYR A 334 13.02 16.83 2.17
C TYR A 334 13.43 18.22 1.68
N LYS A 335 13.59 18.35 0.36
CA LYS A 335 14.16 19.53 -0.28
C LYS A 335 13.10 20.61 -0.48
N LYS A 336 13.22 21.73 0.22
CA LYS A 336 12.29 22.86 0.11
C LYS A 336 12.31 23.52 -1.27
N GLU A 337 13.36 23.30 -2.05
CA GLU A 337 13.53 23.87 -3.39
C GLU A 337 12.56 23.23 -4.41
N GLU A 338 12.09 22.01 -4.14
CA GLU A 338 11.12 21.31 -4.97
C GLU A 338 9.72 21.89 -4.74
N LYS A 339 9.22 22.60 -5.76
CA LYS A 339 7.95 23.34 -5.70
C LYS A 339 6.73 22.52 -6.08
N ASP A 340 6.93 21.43 -6.80
CA ASP A 340 5.86 20.55 -7.23
C ASP A 340 5.87 19.26 -6.38
N PRO A 341 4.69 18.64 -6.14
CA PRO A 341 4.61 17.35 -5.49
C PRO A 341 5.53 16.33 -6.17
N TYR A 342 6.23 15.51 -5.40
CA TYR A 342 7.03 14.41 -5.95
C TYR A 342 6.89 13.15 -5.10
N PHE A 343 7.34 12.02 -5.65
CA PHE A 343 7.26 10.73 -4.97
C PHE A 343 8.63 10.25 -4.50
N PHE A 344 8.69 9.65 -3.32
CA PHE A 344 9.84 8.89 -2.82
C PHE A 344 9.67 7.41 -3.09
N HIS A 345 10.76 6.75 -3.49
CA HIS A 345 10.83 5.30 -3.46
C HIS A 345 10.68 4.79 -2.01
N HIS A 346 9.79 3.82 -1.80
CA HIS A 346 9.40 3.34 -0.47
C HIS A 346 10.59 2.73 0.31
N GLU A 347 11.52 2.05 -0.35
CA GLU A 347 12.72 1.53 0.32
C GLU A 347 13.60 2.65 0.89
N ILE A 348 13.69 3.77 0.18
CA ILE A 348 14.46 4.94 0.61
C ILE A 348 13.78 5.60 1.80
N VAL A 349 12.45 5.67 1.80
CA VAL A 349 11.68 6.09 2.98
C VAL A 349 12.04 5.23 4.20
N ASN A 350 12.12 3.91 4.03
CA ASN A 350 12.51 3.01 5.11
C ASN A 350 13.95 3.23 5.58
N VAL A 351 14.91 3.40 4.66
CA VAL A 351 16.30 3.70 5.00
C VAL A 351 16.40 5.01 5.79
N CYS A 352 15.76 6.07 5.31
CA CYS A 352 15.72 7.36 6.01
C CYS A 352 15.12 7.19 7.42
N ARG A 353 13.99 6.47 7.55
CA ARG A 353 13.37 6.21 8.86
C ARG A 353 14.29 5.43 9.79
N GLN A 354 15.02 4.44 9.30
CA GLN A 354 16.00 3.73 10.11
C GLN A 354 17.13 4.65 10.58
N GLN A 355 17.63 5.54 9.73
CA GLN A 355 18.61 6.55 10.15
C GLN A 355 18.07 7.48 11.24
N PHE A 356 16.82 7.96 11.10
CA PHE A 356 16.16 8.73 12.16
C PHE A 356 16.05 7.91 13.46
N LEU A 357 15.70 6.62 13.37
CA LEU A 357 15.63 5.71 14.51
C LEU A 357 17.00 5.48 15.15
N GLU A 358 18.08 5.35 14.39
CA GLU A 358 19.43 5.16 14.93
C GLU A 358 19.92 6.43 15.62
N CYS A 359 19.72 7.59 15.00
CA CYS A 359 20.16 8.87 15.55
C CYS A 359 19.38 9.27 16.81
N PHE A 360 18.07 9.07 16.83
CA PHE A 360 17.21 9.50 17.93
C PHE A 360 16.81 8.37 18.87
N GLY A 361 17.01 7.11 18.49
CA GLY A 361 16.63 5.93 19.26
C GLY A 361 17.50 5.69 20.49
N ASN A 362 18.78 6.06 20.50
CA ASN A 362 19.61 5.86 21.69
C ASN A 362 19.13 6.64 22.94
N THR A 363 18.17 7.55 22.79
CA THR A 363 17.42 8.19 23.88
C THR A 363 16.34 7.30 24.52
N LEU A 364 16.22 6.01 24.14
CA LEU A 364 15.12 5.08 24.46
C LEU A 364 14.89 4.76 25.95
N ASN A 365 15.84 5.05 26.85
CA ASN A 365 15.72 4.68 28.28
C ASN A 365 15.19 5.81 29.18
N LEU A 366 14.77 6.94 28.62
CA LEU A 366 14.19 8.04 29.40
C LEU A 366 12.70 7.79 29.69
N PRO A 367 12.21 8.13 30.89
CA PRO A 367 10.82 7.92 31.25
C PRO A 367 9.89 8.75 30.35
N THR A 368 8.83 8.11 29.84
CA THR A 368 7.78 8.73 29.03
C THR A 368 6.41 8.37 29.57
N ALA A 369 5.40 9.18 29.28
CA ALA A 369 4.03 8.93 29.69
C ALA A 369 3.22 8.32 28.53
N ASP A 370 2.18 7.56 28.86
CA ASP A 370 1.18 7.11 27.90
C ASP A 370 0.01 8.09 27.85
N ILE A 371 -0.63 8.19 26.69
CA ILE A 371 -1.84 8.99 26.54
C ILE A 371 -2.96 8.30 27.32
N ARG A 372 -3.63 9.05 28.19
CA ARG A 372 -4.72 8.54 29.01
C ARG A 372 -5.99 8.39 28.19
N SER A 373 -6.66 7.24 28.32
CA SER A 373 -7.91 6.98 27.62
C SER A 373 -8.99 7.99 28.00
N VAL A 374 -9.74 8.45 27.00
CA VAL A 374 -10.83 9.41 27.17
C VAL A 374 -12.06 8.70 27.74
N LYS A 375 -12.76 9.36 28.66
CA LYS A 375 -14.00 8.85 29.27
C LYS A 375 -15.16 8.87 28.25
N PRO A 376 -16.27 8.13 28.46
CA PRO A 376 -17.37 8.05 27.50
C PRO A 376 -18.02 9.40 27.11
N GLN A 377 -17.98 10.41 27.99
CA GLN A 377 -18.45 11.76 27.70
C GLN A 377 -17.58 12.56 26.72
N GLY A 378 -16.40 12.03 26.38
CA GLY A 378 -15.40 12.68 25.55
C GLY A 378 -14.45 13.59 26.33
N PHE A 379 -13.69 14.39 25.59
CA PHE A 379 -12.73 15.35 26.16
C PHE A 379 -13.00 16.78 25.66
N THR A 380 -12.71 17.74 26.52
CA THR A 380 -12.82 19.18 26.28
C THR A 380 -11.48 19.79 25.85
N LEU A 381 -11.49 21.06 25.43
CA LEU A 381 -10.25 21.79 25.18
C LEU A 381 -9.33 21.82 26.41
N GLU A 382 -9.90 21.91 27.61
CA GLU A 382 -9.11 21.93 28.85
C GLU A 382 -8.49 20.56 29.15
N ASP A 383 -9.23 19.47 28.89
CA ASP A 383 -8.68 18.12 29.00
C ASP A 383 -7.49 17.90 28.05
N LEU A 384 -7.54 18.45 26.82
CA LEU A 384 -6.41 18.41 25.88
C LEU A 384 -5.18 19.13 26.45
N LYS A 385 -5.34 20.32 27.04
CA LYS A 385 -4.22 21.05 27.65
C LYS A 385 -3.62 20.28 28.82
N ILE A 386 -4.48 19.75 29.70
CA ILE A 386 -4.07 18.92 30.84
C ILE A 386 -3.28 17.70 30.35
N GLU A 387 -3.71 17.07 29.25
CA GLU A 387 -3.00 15.93 28.68
C GLU A 387 -1.63 16.32 28.10
N LEU A 388 -1.53 17.43 27.36
CA LEU A 388 -0.25 17.92 26.85
C LEU A 388 0.76 18.21 27.97
N THR A 389 0.31 18.81 29.08
CA THR A 389 1.14 19.03 30.27
C THR A 389 1.52 17.71 30.94
N HIS A 390 0.57 16.76 31.08
CA HIS A 390 0.85 15.44 31.64
C HIS A 390 1.94 14.69 30.87
N LEU A 391 1.93 14.80 29.55
CA LEU A 391 2.93 14.20 28.65
C LEU A 391 4.28 14.92 28.67
N GLY A 392 4.42 16.02 29.42
CA GLY A 392 5.64 16.85 29.48
C GLY A 392 5.91 17.64 28.20
N LEU A 393 4.92 17.77 27.30
CA LEU A 393 5.11 18.42 26.00
C LEU A 393 5.21 19.95 26.12
N THR A 394 4.68 20.54 27.19
CA THR A 394 4.82 21.98 27.47
C THR A 394 6.26 22.39 27.76
N ASP A 395 7.09 21.47 28.24
CA ASP A 395 8.51 21.73 28.52
C ASP A 395 9.31 21.76 27.21
N MET A 396 9.05 20.79 26.33
CA MET A 396 9.65 20.74 24.99
C MET A 396 9.15 21.86 24.08
N PHE A 397 7.86 22.18 24.17
CA PHE A 397 7.18 23.14 23.33
C PHE A 397 6.40 24.15 24.19
N PRO A 398 7.04 25.22 24.68
CA PRO A 398 6.38 26.21 25.54
C PRO A 398 5.16 26.89 24.91
N ASP A 399 5.10 26.92 23.58
CA ASP A 399 4.02 27.51 22.79
C ASP A 399 2.88 26.52 22.46
N ILE A 400 3.00 25.23 22.83
CA ILE A 400 2.06 24.20 22.37
C ILE A 400 0.60 24.46 22.76
N LEU A 401 0.39 25.07 23.92
CA LEU A 401 -0.95 25.38 24.41
C LEU A 401 -1.65 26.46 23.59
N TYR A 402 -0.91 27.37 22.94
CA TYR A 402 -1.49 28.40 22.08
C TYR A 402 -2.18 27.80 20.85
N HIS A 403 -1.70 26.64 20.38
CA HIS A 403 -2.23 25.97 19.18
C HIS A 403 -3.49 25.14 19.46
N THR A 404 -3.74 24.79 20.73
CA THR A 404 -4.81 23.86 21.13
C THR A 404 -6.20 24.31 20.71
N GLY A 405 -6.51 25.62 20.78
CA GLY A 405 -7.84 26.13 20.43
C GLY A 405 -8.23 25.85 18.98
N ARG A 406 -7.31 26.12 18.04
CA ARG A 406 -7.54 25.90 16.61
C ARG A 406 -7.58 24.41 16.28
N VAL A 407 -6.64 23.63 16.81
CA VAL A 407 -6.62 22.16 16.65
C VAL A 407 -7.91 21.52 17.16
N TYR A 408 -8.35 21.89 18.37
CA TYR A 408 -9.57 21.37 18.97
C TYR A 408 -10.80 21.71 18.14
N SER A 409 -10.92 22.96 17.68
CA SER A 409 -12.03 23.39 16.83
C SER A 409 -12.13 22.57 15.54
N GLU A 410 -11.00 22.33 14.87
CA GLU A 410 -10.98 21.55 13.63
C GLU A 410 -11.34 20.07 13.84
N ILE A 411 -10.88 19.46 14.94
CA ILE A 411 -11.23 18.08 15.26
C ILE A 411 -12.69 17.95 15.67
N GLU A 412 -13.21 18.91 16.44
CA GLU A 412 -14.62 18.96 16.86
C GLU A 412 -15.57 19.08 15.67
N LYS A 413 -15.20 19.86 14.64
CA LYS A 413 -15.96 19.95 13.38
C LYS A 413 -16.04 18.62 12.62
N ASN A 414 -14.97 17.82 12.69
CA ASN A 414 -14.81 16.59 11.90
C ASN A 414 -15.08 15.30 12.70
N LYS A 415 -15.63 15.40 13.92
CA LYS A 415 -15.86 14.23 14.78
C LYS A 415 -16.89 13.29 14.17
N LYS A 416 -16.63 11.98 14.24
CA LYS A 416 -17.55 10.95 13.74
C LYS A 416 -18.74 10.66 14.66
N GLY A 417 -18.66 11.06 15.92
CA GLY A 417 -19.63 10.71 16.96
C GLY A 417 -20.16 11.92 17.72
N ARG A 418 -20.97 11.67 18.77
CA ARG A 418 -21.50 12.74 19.63
C ARG A 418 -20.39 13.46 20.41
N CYS A 419 -19.36 12.72 20.81
CA CYS A 419 -18.26 13.21 21.62
C CYS A 419 -16.91 12.83 20.99
N LEU A 420 -15.86 13.59 21.30
CA LEU A 420 -14.49 13.26 20.92
C LEU A 420 -13.96 12.07 21.72
N ARG A 421 -13.29 11.15 21.05
CA ARG A 421 -12.84 9.86 21.61
C ARG A 421 -11.33 9.87 21.81
N THR A 422 -10.77 8.81 22.42
CA THR A 422 -9.31 8.67 22.58
C THR A 422 -8.58 8.78 21.24
N CYS A 423 -9.12 8.21 20.16
CA CYS A 423 -8.49 8.31 18.84
C CYS A 423 -8.41 9.75 18.30
N ASP A 424 -9.32 10.62 18.73
CA ASP A 424 -9.36 12.03 18.35
C ASP A 424 -8.37 12.84 19.23
N LEU A 425 -8.16 12.41 20.49
CA LEU A 425 -7.11 12.95 21.37
C LEU A 425 -5.71 12.66 20.84
N TYR A 426 -5.45 11.43 20.36
CA TYR A 426 -4.19 11.12 19.65
C TYR A 426 -3.97 12.10 18.49
N TYR A 427 -5.00 12.33 17.67
CA TYR A 427 -4.89 13.22 16.52
C TYR A 427 -4.68 14.68 16.92
N ALA A 428 -5.32 15.15 18.00
CA ALA A 428 -5.10 16.50 18.54
C ALA A 428 -3.67 16.71 19.02
N ILE A 429 -3.14 15.75 19.77
CA ILE A 429 -1.77 15.77 20.30
C ILE A 429 -0.74 15.73 19.17
N GLU A 430 -1.00 14.95 18.11
CA GLU A 430 -0.17 14.92 16.91
C GLU A 430 -0.08 16.31 16.27
N ASN A 431 -1.22 16.92 15.97
CA ASN A 431 -1.27 18.21 15.26
C ASN A 431 -0.68 19.36 16.09
N CYS A 432 -0.91 19.39 17.41
CA CYS A 432 -0.27 20.39 18.28
C CYS A 432 1.27 20.33 18.18
N GLN A 433 1.84 19.13 18.21
CA GLN A 433 3.28 18.95 18.07
C GLN A 433 3.78 19.25 16.66
N LEU A 434 3.06 18.84 15.62
CA LEU A 434 3.42 19.14 14.23
C LEU A 434 3.50 20.65 13.99
N ILE A 435 2.54 21.44 14.48
CA ILE A 435 2.57 22.91 14.39
C ILE A 435 3.85 23.46 15.05
N CYS A 436 4.17 23.02 16.27
CA CYS A 436 5.37 23.45 16.97
C CYS A 436 6.66 23.11 16.22
N ILE A 437 6.72 21.95 15.55
CA ILE A 437 7.87 21.51 14.75
C ILE A 437 8.00 22.39 13.49
N PHE A 438 6.93 22.56 12.72
CA PHE A 438 6.97 23.34 11.49
C PHE A 438 7.28 24.82 11.76
N ASN A 439 6.79 25.40 12.85
CA ASN A 439 7.11 26.78 13.21
C ASN A 439 8.57 26.98 13.66
N ARG A 440 9.27 25.91 14.06
CA ARG A 440 10.70 25.96 14.46
C ARG A 440 11.64 25.61 13.32
N ILE A 441 11.25 24.68 12.45
CA ILE A 441 12.05 24.23 11.31
C ILE A 441 11.44 24.81 10.03
N ILE A 442 11.77 26.08 9.76
CA ILE A 442 11.17 26.86 8.65
C ILE A 442 11.31 26.15 7.30
N ASN A 443 12.46 25.51 7.03
CA ASN A 443 12.67 24.76 5.78
C ASN A 443 11.66 23.62 5.61
N LEU A 444 11.28 22.93 6.69
CA LEU A 444 10.25 21.90 6.65
C LEU A 444 8.85 22.49 6.43
N LYS A 445 8.58 23.68 6.97
CA LYS A 445 7.31 24.38 6.73
C LYS A 445 7.17 24.81 5.26
N ILE A 446 8.24 25.34 4.67
CA ILE A 446 8.29 25.68 3.24
C ILE A 446 8.13 24.42 2.39
N PHE A 447 8.84 23.33 2.73
CA PHE A 447 8.67 22.05 2.06
C PHE A 447 7.21 21.56 2.14
N LEU A 448 6.60 21.56 3.33
CA LEU A 448 5.21 21.16 3.53
C LEU A 448 4.26 21.96 2.64
N HIS A 449 4.47 23.27 2.53
CA HIS A 449 3.69 24.15 1.66
C HIS A 449 3.87 23.82 0.19
N ASN A 450 5.12 23.71 -0.28
CA ASN A 450 5.43 23.40 -1.68
C ASN A 450 4.86 22.04 -2.09
N GLN A 451 4.89 21.06 -1.20
CA GLN A 451 4.31 19.74 -1.41
C GLN A 451 2.80 19.67 -1.10
N LYS A 452 2.12 20.83 -1.04
CA LYS A 452 0.67 20.99 -0.86
C LYS A 452 0.10 20.29 0.38
N GLY A 453 0.91 20.18 1.42
CA GLY A 453 0.62 19.45 2.65
C GLY A 453 0.00 20.25 3.79
N CYS A 454 -0.05 21.58 3.71
CA CYS A 454 -0.44 22.43 4.85
C CYS A 454 -1.82 22.09 5.43
N LYS A 455 -2.83 21.86 4.58
CA LYS A 455 -4.19 21.49 4.98
C LYS A 455 -4.25 20.16 5.78
N ARG A 456 -3.19 19.35 5.74
CA ARG A 456 -3.10 18.07 6.45
C ARG A 456 -2.67 18.21 7.91
N VAL A 457 -2.19 19.39 8.31
CA VAL A 457 -1.84 19.72 9.70
C VAL A 457 -2.93 20.65 10.23
N LEU A 458 -3.86 20.09 11.01
CA LEU A 458 -5.02 20.83 11.52
C LEU A 458 -4.57 21.97 12.41
N GLY A 459 -5.10 23.17 12.16
CA GLY A 459 -4.78 24.38 12.93
C GLY A 459 -3.44 25.03 12.58
N LEU A 460 -2.71 24.55 11.56
CA LEU A 460 -1.50 25.20 11.08
C LEU A 460 -1.84 26.52 10.35
N GLU A 461 -1.17 27.60 10.72
CA GLU A 461 -1.15 28.86 9.95
C GLU A 461 0.07 28.84 9.04
N CYS A 462 -0.18 28.91 7.73
CA CYS A 462 0.88 28.92 6.73
C CYS A 462 0.84 30.25 5.98
N GLU A 463 1.78 31.13 6.31
CA GLU A 463 1.93 32.46 5.71
C GLU A 463 2.22 32.44 4.20
N TYR A 464 2.53 31.26 3.64
CA TYR A 464 2.73 31.04 2.21
C TYR A 464 1.42 30.68 1.50
N CYS A 465 0.48 30.01 2.19
CA CYS A 465 -0.83 29.72 1.62
C CYS A 465 -1.65 31.00 1.42
N ASP A 466 -1.63 31.92 2.39
CA ASP A 466 -2.35 33.19 2.31
C ASP A 466 -1.85 34.10 1.17
N LYS A 467 -0.61 33.88 0.69
CA LYS A 467 0.01 34.62 -0.41
C LYS A 467 -0.27 34.00 -1.78
N ASP A 468 -0.50 32.69 -1.85
CA ASP A 468 -0.87 31.97 -3.07
C ASP A 468 -2.35 32.19 -3.45
N GLU A 469 -3.18 32.64 -2.50
CA GLU A 469 -4.60 32.98 -2.70
C GLU A 469 -4.83 34.44 -3.17
N GLN A 470 -3.76 35.23 -3.37
CA GLN A 470 -3.77 36.59 -3.94
C GLN A 470 -3.18 36.59 -5.35
#